data_AF-A0A212ELH3-F1
#
_entry.id   AF-A0A212ELH3-F1
#
_cell.length_a   1.000
_cell.length_b   1.000
_cell.length_c   1.000
_cell.angle_alpha   90.00
_cell.angle_beta   90.00
_cell.angle_gamma   90.00
#
_symmetry.space_group_name_H-M   'P 1'
#
loop_
_entity.id
_entity.type
_entity.pdbx_description
1 polymer ?
#
loop_
_entity_poly.entity_id
_entity_poly.type
_entity_poly.pdbx_seq_one_letter_code
_entity_poly.pdbx_strand_id
1 'polypeptide(L)'
;MEVDVYSLSEGSRLPLIDETSALGTTAPKDRLISVLDQVEMRVERLRRDTVRIEEEKDSLLSTLDSVKHSELLGDISECDKEDIMRYADRILARALTVEVAVRTDRDSQQEEALSQSPFLLIIV
;
A
#
# COMPACT_ATOMS: atom_id res chain seq x y z
N MET A 1 27.59 -26.14 27.27
CA MET A 1 27.55 -24.93 26.45
C MET A 1 27.43 -25.40 25.02
N GLU A 2 26.25 -25.28 24.43
CA GLU A 2 26.06 -25.23 22.99
C GLU A 2 24.79 -24.40 22.78
N VAL A 3 24.99 -23.29 22.08
CA VAL A 3 24.01 -22.25 21.81
C VAL A 3 23.41 -22.56 20.45
N ASP A 4 22.18 -23.03 20.41
CA ASP A 4 21.43 -23.12 19.15
C ASP A 4 20.72 -21.77 18.91
N VAL A 5 21.52 -20.85 18.40
CA VAL A 5 21.08 -19.60 17.78
C VAL A 5 20.59 -19.95 16.38
N TYR A 6 19.53 -19.26 15.95
CA TYR A 6 18.91 -19.28 14.61
C TYR A 6 17.65 -20.14 14.45
N SER A 7 16.61 -19.76 15.21
CA SER A 7 15.26 -19.63 14.63
C SER A 7 15.26 -18.50 13.59
N LEU A 8 15.86 -18.77 12.42
CA LEU A 8 15.85 -17.89 11.26
C LEU A 8 14.47 -18.00 10.58
N SER A 9 13.63 -17.01 10.90
CA SER A 9 12.75 -16.30 9.96
C SER A 9 12.16 -17.14 8.82
N GLU A 10 10.89 -17.53 8.98
CA GLU A 10 10.04 -18.03 7.90
C GLU A 10 9.77 -16.98 6.78
N GLY A 11 10.38 -15.78 6.85
CA GLY A 11 10.20 -14.69 5.87
C GLY A 11 11.23 -14.61 4.74
N SER A 12 12.24 -15.50 4.68
CA SER A 12 13.33 -15.43 3.69
C SER A 12 13.50 -16.68 2.84
N ARG A 13 12.40 -17.34 2.46
CA ARG A 13 12.48 -18.40 1.43
C ARG A 13 12.44 -17.75 0.05
N LEU A 14 13.62 -17.35 -0.43
CA LEU A 14 13.85 -17.21 -1.87
C LEU A 14 13.34 -18.49 -2.54
N PRO A 15 12.63 -18.41 -3.68
CA PRO A 15 12.19 -19.61 -4.38
C PRO A 15 13.44 -20.39 -4.77
N LEU A 16 13.62 -21.55 -4.14
CA LEU A 16 14.65 -22.51 -4.52
C LEU A 16 14.29 -22.97 -5.93
N ILE A 17 15.04 -22.51 -6.92
CA ILE A 17 14.88 -22.92 -8.31
C ILE A 17 15.18 -24.41 -8.32
N ASP A 18 14.13 -25.22 -8.44
CA ASP A 18 14.25 -26.65 -8.70
C ASP A 18 14.85 -26.82 -10.10
N GLU A 19 16.17 -26.98 -10.16
CA GLU A 19 16.94 -27.12 -11.40
C GLU A 19 16.64 -28.43 -12.16
N THR A 20 15.71 -29.27 -11.67
CA THR A 20 15.50 -30.63 -12.22
C THR A 20 14.28 -30.75 -13.16
N SER A 21 13.36 -29.77 -13.22
CA SER A 21 12.14 -29.91 -14.05
C SER A 21 12.07 -29.06 -15.33
N ALA A 22 13.03 -28.18 -15.61
CA ALA A 22 12.98 -27.33 -16.80
C ALA A 22 13.93 -27.85 -17.91
N LEU A 23 13.54 -28.97 -18.52
CA LEU A 23 14.04 -29.39 -19.83
C LEU A 23 13.52 -28.41 -20.90
N GLY A 24 14.11 -27.23 -20.95
CA GLY A 24 13.81 -26.15 -21.89
C GLY A 24 14.94 -25.13 -21.83
N THR A 25 15.79 -25.15 -22.84
CA THR A 25 16.94 -24.26 -23.02
C THR A 25 16.49 -22.81 -23.20
N THR A 26 16.16 -22.12 -22.11
CA THR A 26 16.05 -20.66 -22.12
C THR A 26 17.45 -20.09 -21.97
N ALA A 27 17.84 -19.16 -22.86
CA ALA A 27 19.14 -18.52 -22.74
C ALA A 27 19.22 -17.84 -21.36
N PRO A 28 20.40 -17.75 -20.73
CA PRO A 28 20.55 -17.07 -19.43
C PRO A 28 19.92 -15.66 -19.42
N LYS A 29 19.95 -14.98 -20.58
CA LYS A 29 19.26 -13.72 -20.84
C LYS A 29 17.74 -13.81 -20.63
N ASP A 30 17.07 -14.81 -21.20
CA ASP A 30 15.61 -14.95 -21.11
C ASP A 30 15.14 -15.23 -19.67
N ARG A 31 15.96 -15.98 -18.91
CA ARG A 31 15.73 -16.19 -17.48
C ARG A 31 15.82 -14.89 -16.69
N LEU A 32 16.83 -14.06 -16.97
CA LEU A 32 16.98 -12.76 -16.32
C LEU A 32 15.84 -11.80 -16.68
N ILE A 33 15.41 -11.76 -17.95
CA ILE A 33 14.26 -10.96 -18.38
C ILE A 33 13.00 -11.39 -17.62
N SER A 34 12.72 -12.69 -17.54
CA SER A 34 11.56 -13.18 -16.79
C SER A 34 11.57 -12.80 -15.30
N VAL A 35 12.75 -12.71 -14.68
CA VAL A 35 12.89 -12.23 -13.30
C VAL A 35 12.61 -10.73 -13.23
N LEU A 36 13.10 -9.94 -14.18
CA LEU A 36 12.82 -8.49 -14.25
C LEU A 36 11.33 -8.21 -14.44
N ASP A 37 10.65 -8.93 -15.33
CA ASP A 37 9.19 -8.81 -15.54
C ASP A 37 8.41 -9.10 -14.24
N GLN A 38 8.85 -10.10 -13.46
CA GLN A 38 8.25 -10.41 -12.16
C GLN A 38 8.48 -9.29 -11.13
N VAL A 39 9.65 -8.67 -11.15
CA VAL A 39 9.95 -7.52 -10.29
C VAL A 39 9.07 -6.33 -10.68
N GLU A 40 8.94 -6.05 -11.98
CA GLU A 40 8.08 -4.97 -12.50
C GLU A 40 6.61 -5.18 -12.09
N MET A 41 6.07 -6.39 -12.27
CA MET A 41 4.72 -6.71 -11.80
C MET A 41 4.55 -6.51 -10.29
N ARG A 42 5.59 -6.79 -9.49
CA ARG A 42 5.55 -6.58 -8.04
C ARG A 42 5.61 -5.09 -7.69
N VAL A 43 6.39 -4.29 -8.41
CA VAL A 43 6.39 -2.83 -8.26
C VAL A 43 5.01 -2.27 -8.55
N GLU A 44 4.37 -2.71 -9.64
CA GLU A 44 3.03 -2.24 -9.99
C GLU A 44 1.96 -2.68 -8.99
N ARG A 45 2.11 -3.86 -8.39
CA ARG A 45 1.27 -4.29 -7.28
C ARG A 45 1.47 -3.40 -6.05
N LEU A 46 2.73 -3.11 -5.67
CA LEU A 46 3.03 -2.24 -4.53
C LEU A 46 2.41 -0.85 -4.73
N ARG A 47 2.46 -0.29 -5.93
CA ARG A 47 1.80 0.99 -6.24
C ARG A 47 0.30 0.93 -5.95
N ARG A 48 -0.40 -0.07 -6.49
CA ARG A 48 -1.84 -0.29 -6.24
C ARG A 48 -2.17 -0.51 -4.76
N ASP A 49 -1.38 -1.32 -4.07
CA ASP A 49 -1.56 -1.57 -2.64
C ASP A 49 -1.39 -0.27 -1.84
N THR A 50 -0.44 0.57 -2.23
CA THR A 50 -0.18 1.84 -1.56
C THR A 50 -1.32 2.84 -1.77
N VAL A 51 -1.87 2.95 -2.99
CA VAL A 51 -3.08 3.75 -3.27
C VAL A 51 -4.25 3.26 -2.42
N ARG A 52 -4.46 1.94 -2.34
CA ARG A 52 -5.53 1.37 -1.51
C ARG A 52 -5.37 1.73 -0.02
N ILE A 53 -4.15 1.72 0.51
CA ILE A 53 -3.89 2.10 1.91
C ILE A 53 -4.16 3.59 2.12
N GLU A 54 -3.84 4.43 1.14
CA GLU A 54 -4.16 5.87 1.17
C GLU A 54 -5.68 6.10 1.22
N GLU A 55 -6.44 5.43 0.35
CA GLU A 55 -7.91 5.48 0.35
C GLU A 55 -8.52 4.98 1.68
N GLU A 56 -7.94 3.92 2.26
CA GLU A 56 -8.39 3.39 3.56
C GLU A 56 -8.13 4.40 4.68
N LYS A 57 -6.97 5.07 4.67
CA LYS A 57 -6.67 6.16 5.60
C LYS A 57 -7.67 7.30 5.46
N ASP A 58 -7.97 7.73 4.23
CA ASP A 58 -8.94 8.81 3.98
C ASP A 58 -10.35 8.41 4.44
N SER A 59 -10.75 7.16 4.24
CA SER A 59 -12.01 6.62 4.74
C SER A 59 -12.10 6.67 6.28
N LEU A 60 -11.01 6.33 6.97
CA LEU A 60 -10.92 6.44 8.43
C LEU A 60 -11.05 7.89 8.90
N LEU A 61 -10.38 8.83 8.24
CA LEU A 61 -10.46 10.25 8.56
C LEU A 61 -11.86 10.80 8.32
N SER A 62 -12.50 10.43 7.21
CA SER A 62 -13.89 10.81 6.91
C SER A 62 -14.89 10.26 7.93
N THR A 63 -14.68 9.02 8.39
CA THR A 63 -15.50 8.41 9.44
C THR A 63 -15.36 9.17 10.76
N LEU A 64 -14.13 9.52 11.15
CA LEU A 64 -13.89 10.32 12.37
C LEU A 64 -14.54 11.71 12.27
N ASP A 65 -14.44 12.35 11.12
CA ASP A 65 -15.07 13.64 10.87
C ASP A 65 -16.60 13.56 11.00
N SER A 66 -17.19 12.50 10.43
CA SER A 66 -18.63 12.24 10.53
C SER A 66 -19.09 12.02 11.98
N VAL A 67 -18.28 11.34 12.81
CA VAL A 67 -18.57 11.17 14.23
C VAL A 67 -18.51 12.50 14.97
N LYS A 68 -17.49 13.32 14.72
CA LYS A 68 -17.30 14.64 15.36
C LYS A 68 -18.40 15.64 15.02
N HIS A 69 -18.99 15.52 13.84
CA HIS A 69 -20.08 16.39 13.37
C HIS A 69 -21.46 15.72 13.45
N SER A 70 -21.56 14.57 14.13
CA SER A 70 -22.82 13.84 14.24
C SER A 70 -23.85 14.61 15.07
N GLU A 71 -25.07 14.74 14.57
CA GLU A 71 -26.19 15.30 15.32
C GLU A 71 -26.51 14.51 16.60
N LEU A 72 -26.14 13.21 16.64
CA LEU A 72 -26.28 12.36 17.82
C LEU A 72 -25.50 12.89 19.03
N LEU A 73 -24.41 13.65 18.79
CA LEU A 73 -23.69 14.31 19.87
C LEU A 73 -24.56 15.38 20.55
N GLY A 74 -25.60 15.91 19.91
CA GLY A 74 -26.52 16.88 20.51
C GLY A 74 -27.25 16.33 21.74
N ASP A 75 -27.63 15.05 21.69
CA ASP A 75 -28.45 14.36 22.69
C ASP A 75 -27.65 13.74 23.86
N ILE A 76 -26.32 13.80 23.77
CA ILE A 76 -25.39 13.22 24.75
C ILE A 76 -25.08 14.24 25.86
N SER A 77 -24.66 13.80 27.05
CA SER A 77 -24.22 14.72 28.11
C SER A 77 -22.91 15.41 27.73
N GLU A 78 -22.67 16.63 28.20
CA GLU A 78 -21.40 17.34 27.89
C GLU A 78 -20.16 16.56 28.35
N CYS A 79 -20.25 15.85 29.48
CA CYS A 79 -19.16 15.00 29.97
C CYS A 79 -18.85 13.85 29.00
N ASP A 80 -19.89 13.15 28.55
CA ASP A 80 -19.73 12.03 27.62
C ASP A 80 -19.27 12.52 26.23
N LYS A 81 -19.72 13.70 25.79
CA LYS A 81 -19.24 14.33 24.55
C LYS A 81 -17.75 14.61 24.62
N GLU A 82 -17.27 15.20 25.71
CA GLU A 82 -15.84 15.44 25.89
C GLU A 82 -15.02 14.14 25.81
N ASP A 83 -15.50 13.07 26.44
CA ASP A 83 -14.84 11.76 26.41
C ASP A 83 -14.84 11.14 25.01
N ILE A 84 -15.95 11.24 24.27
CA ILE A 84 -16.05 10.81 22.87
C ILE A 84 -15.10 11.63 21.99
N MET A 85 -15.06 12.96 22.15
CA MET A 85 -14.18 13.84 21.37
C MET A 85 -12.70 13.54 21.64
N ARG A 86 -12.31 13.34 22.91
CA ARG A 86 -10.94 12.92 23.28
C ARG A 86 -10.60 11.57 22.67
N TYR A 87 -11.55 10.64 22.64
CA TYR A 87 -11.34 9.34 22.01
C TYR A 87 -11.15 9.46 20.50
N ALA A 88 -11.98 10.26 19.82
CA ALA A 88 -11.86 10.54 18.39
C ALA A 88 -10.54 11.22 18.05
N ASP A 89 -10.09 12.21 18.84
CA ASP A 89 -8.80 12.88 18.67
C ASP A 89 -7.62 11.91 18.83
N ARG A 90 -7.72 10.96 19.76
CA ARG A 90 -6.70 9.93 19.91
C ARG A 90 -6.62 9.00 18.70
N ILE A 91 -7.77 8.65 18.10
CA ILE A 91 -7.78 7.85 16.87
C ILE A 91 -7.21 8.68 15.71
N LEU A 92 -7.61 9.96 15.59
CA LEU A 92 -7.07 10.88 14.59
C LEU A 92 -5.55 10.97 14.67
N ALA A 93 -4.99 11.18 15.87
CA ALA A 93 -3.56 11.22 16.08
C ALA A 93 -2.86 9.93 15.60
N ARG A 94 -3.46 8.76 15.85
CA ARG A 94 -2.93 7.48 15.37
C ARG A 94 -3.03 7.32 13.86
N ALA A 95 -4.16 7.72 13.26
CA ALA A 95 -4.34 7.67 11.81
C ALA A 95 -3.33 8.57 11.07
N LEU A 96 -2.98 9.72 11.65
CA LEU A 96 -1.99 10.64 11.09
C LEU A 96 -0.55 10.11 11.16
N THR A 97 -0.25 9.11 11.99
CA THR A 97 1.08 8.45 11.99
C THR A 97 1.31 7.56 10.77
N VAL A 98 0.25 7.22 10.04
CA VAL A 98 0.34 6.43 8.81
C VAL A 98 0.70 7.38 7.66
N GLU A 99 1.99 7.44 7.33
CA GLU A 99 2.51 8.17 6.18
C GLU A 99 2.66 7.22 4.99
N VAL A 100 1.97 7.54 3.91
CA VAL A 100 1.90 6.73 2.68
C VAL A 100 2.26 7.66 1.54
N ALA A 101 3.29 7.31 0.76
CA ALA A 101 3.75 8.12 -0.35
C ALA A 101 4.02 7.23 -1.56
N VAL A 102 3.26 7.41 -2.64
CA VAL A 102 3.54 6.82 -3.96
C VAL A 102 4.09 7.92 -4.86
N ARG A 103 5.34 7.76 -5.31
CA ARG A 103 5.83 8.51 -6.46
C ARG A 103 5.52 7.72 -7.72
N THR A 104 4.61 8.23 -8.52
CA THR A 104 4.36 7.75 -9.87
C THR A 104 5.18 8.59 -10.83
N ASP A 105 6.39 8.13 -11.16
CA ASP A 105 7.10 8.70 -12.30
C ASP A 105 6.32 8.31 -13.55
N ARG A 106 5.89 9.30 -14.34
CA ARG A 106 5.15 9.07 -15.59
C ARG A 106 6.09 8.39 -16.58
N ASP A 107 5.66 7.26 -17.12
CA ASP A 107 6.39 6.66 -18.23
C ASP A 107 6.19 7.48 -19.51
N SER A 108 7.17 7.43 -20.41
CA SER A 108 7.15 8.06 -21.73
C SER A 108 5.84 7.83 -22.50
N GLN A 109 5.23 6.64 -22.38
CA GLN A 109 3.92 6.34 -22.99
C GLN A 109 2.75 7.14 -22.40
N GLN A 110 2.77 7.43 -21.10
CA GLN A 110 1.72 8.23 -20.45
C GLN A 110 1.84 9.71 -20.83
N GLU A 111 3.06 10.19 -21.03
CA GLU A 111 3.35 11.55 -21.48
C GLU A 111 2.96 11.74 -22.97
N GLU A 112 3.18 10.72 -23.81
CA GLU A 112 2.73 10.70 -25.19
C GLU A 112 1.19 10.66 -25.29
N ALA A 113 0.51 9.87 -24.46
CA ALA A 113 -0.96 9.83 -24.38
C ALA A 113 -1.56 11.17 -23.93
N LEU A 114 -0.90 11.87 -22.97
CA LEU A 114 -1.25 13.23 -22.56
C LEU A 114 -1.05 14.26 -23.68
N SER A 115 0.02 14.11 -24.49
CA SER A 115 0.27 15.00 -25.64
C SER A 115 -0.79 14.87 -26.74
N GLN A 116 -1.38 13.68 -26.87
CA GLN A 116 -2.40 13.36 -27.88
C GLN A 116 -3.82 13.72 -27.41
N SER A 117 -4.11 13.63 -26.11
CA SER A 117 -5.42 14.02 -25.58
C SER A 117 -5.32 14.52 -24.12
N PRO A 118 -5.27 15.85 -23.90
CA PRO A 118 -5.13 16.43 -22.56
C PRO A 118 -6.37 16.24 -21.66
N PHE A 119 -7.46 15.70 -22.20
CA PHE A 119 -8.70 15.45 -21.46
C PHE A 119 -8.82 14.03 -20.90
N LEU A 120 -7.89 13.13 -21.24
CA LEU A 120 -7.93 11.73 -20.81
C LEU A 120 -6.88 11.44 -19.73
N LEU A 121 -6.84 12.24 -18.67
CA LEU A 121 -6.03 11.87 -17.50
C LEU A 121 -6.63 12.35 -16.18
N ILE A 122 -7.74 11.72 -15.81
CA ILE A 122 -8.08 11.51 -14.40
C ILE A 122 -8.42 10.05 -14.28
N ILE A 123 -7.43 9.17 -14.12
CA ILE A 123 -7.54 8.01 -13.23
C ILE A 123 -6.14 7.77 -12.64
N VAL A 124 -6.14 7.71 -11.31
CA VAL A 124 -5.08 7.35 -10.37
C VAL A 124 -4.43 6.01 -10.72
#